data_AF-A0A4R6BMC6-F1
#
_entry.id   AF-A0A4R6BMC6-F1
#
_cell.length_a   1.000
_cell.length_b   1.000
_cell.length_c   1.000
_cell.angle_alpha   90.00
_cell.angle_beta   90.00
_cell.angle_gamma   90.00
#
_symmetry.space_group_name_H-M   'P 1'
#
loop_
_entity.id
_entity.type
_entity.pdbx_description
1 polymer ?
#
loop_
_entity_poly.entity_id
_entity_poly.type
_entity_poly.pdbx_seq_one_letter_code
_entity_poly.pdbx_strand_id
1 'polypeptide(L)' 'MFNITRMDLMWVSFYSLGLMLLAMGLIYVARFKVSNRPLSIVLSLLAYGSLILSGLLMVIVLGGSSHA' A
#
# COMPACT_ATOMS: atom_id res chain seq x y z
N MET A 1 25.90 -1.12 4.86
CA MET A 1 25.08 -1.86 5.83
C MET A 1 24.02 -0.91 6.36
N PHE A 2 22.80 -0.97 5.83
CA PHE A 2 21.70 -0.17 6.35
C PHE A 2 21.34 -0.76 7.73
N ASN A 3 21.60 -0.02 8.81
CA ASN A 3 21.21 -0.39 10.18
C ASN A 3 19.69 -0.17 10.32
N ILE A 4 18.91 -1.04 9.70
CA ILE A 4 17.45 -1.04 9.84
C ILE A 4 17.15 -1.87 11.08
N THR A 5 16.65 -1.22 12.12
CA THR A 5 16.33 -1.92 13.37
C THR A 5 15.08 -2.79 13.17
N ARG A 6 14.91 -3.82 14.00
CA ARG A 6 13.71 -4.68 13.97
C ARG A 6 12.41 -3.87 14.15
N MET A 7 12.49 -2.75 14.85
CA MET A 7 11.39 -1.80 14.99
C MET A 7 11.05 -1.14 13.66
N ASP A 8 12.04 -0.65 12.90
CA ASP A 8 11.80 -0.05 11.57
C ASP A 8 11.10 -1.03 10.62
N LEU A 9 11.50 -2.31 10.61
CA LEU A 9 10.84 -3.36 9.81
C LEU A 9 9.36 -3.57 10.18
N MET A 10 9.02 -3.48 11.47
CA MET A 10 7.62 -3.53 11.92
C MET A 10 6.83 -2.32 11.45
N TRP A 11 7.38 -1.11 11.60
CA TRP A 11 6.72 0.12 11.16
C TRP A 11 6.46 0.12 9.65
N VAL A 12 7.41 -0.35 8.83
CA VAL A 12 7.21 -0.52 7.37
C VAL A 12 6.07 -1.51 7.06
N SER A 13 5.93 -2.58 7.86
CA SER A 13 4.82 -3.52 7.71
C SER A 13 3.47 -2.87 8.07
N PHE A 14 3.43 -2.01 9.08
CA PHE A 14 2.25 -1.20 9.41
C PHE A 14 1.88 -0.21 8.29
N TYR A 15 2.87 0.47 7.68
CA TYR A 15 2.62 1.32 6.51
C TYR A 15 2.05 0.52 5.34
N SER A 16 2.58 -0.68 5.08
CA SER A 16 2.09 -1.58 4.02
C SER A 16 0.63 -2.00 4.25
N LEU A 17 0.29 -2.40 5.49
CA LEU A 17 -1.09 -2.77 5.86
C LEU A 17 -2.04 -1.57 5.76
N GLY A 18 -1.60 -0.39 6.21
CA GLY A 18 -2.36 0.85 6.10
C GLY A 18 -2.67 1.19 4.64
N LEU A 19 -1.68 1.09 3.75
CA LEU A 19 -1.85 1.32 2.31
C LEU A 19 -2.77 0.30 1.64
N MET A 20 -2.75 -0.96 2.09
CA MET A 20 -3.66 -2.01 1.60
C MET A 20 -5.11 -1.73 1.99
N LEU A 21 -5.34 -1.33 3.24
CA LEU A 21 -6.66 -0.89 3.72
C LEU A 21 -7.15 0.35 2.97
N LEU A 22 -6.26 1.33 2.73
CA LEU A 22 -6.54 2.52 1.95
C LEU A 22 -6.96 2.15 0.52
N ALA A 23 -6.21 1.25 -0.14
CA ALA A 23 -6.54 0.74 -1.47
C ALA A 23 -7.91 0.04 -1.50
N MET A 24 -8.20 -0.82 -0.52
CA MET A 24 -9.52 -1.46 -0.38
C MET A 24 -10.65 -0.43 -0.24
N GLY A 25 -10.45 0.59 0.60
CA GLY A 25 -11.40 1.69 0.78
C GLY A 25 -11.64 2.48 -0.49
N LEU A 26 -10.58 2.84 -1.22
CA LEU A 26 -10.70 3.55 -2.50
C LEU A 26 -11.43 2.71 -3.56
N ILE A 27 -11.12 1.41 -3.67
CA ILE A 27 -11.82 0.53 -4.64
C ILE A 27 -13.29 0.40 -4.27
N TYR A 28 -13.60 0.28 -2.98
CA TYR A 28 -14.98 0.20 -2.50
C TYR A 28 -15.75 1.47 -2.86
N VAL A 29 -15.19 2.65 -2.58
CA VAL A 29 -15.82 3.93 -2.94
C VAL A 29 -15.93 4.09 -4.46
N ALA A 30 -14.89 3.74 -5.23
CA ALA A 30 -14.87 3.80 -6.69
C ALA A 30 -15.97 2.95 -7.35
N ARG A 31 -16.30 1.79 -6.76
CA ARG A 31 -17.28 0.85 -7.32
C ARG A 31 -18.69 1.06 -6.80
N PHE A 32 -18.87 1.39 -5.51
CA PHE A 32 -20.20 1.42 -4.90
C PHE A 32 -20.84 2.82 -4.81
N LYS A 33 -20.03 3.88 -4.70
CA LYS A 33 -20.55 5.23 -4.41
C LYS A 33 -20.44 6.21 -5.58
N VAL A 34 -19.74 5.82 -6.65
CA VAL A 34 -19.44 6.70 -7.77
C VAL A 34 -20.14 6.24 -9.03
N SER A 35 -21.26 6.90 -9.36
CA SER A 35 -22.00 6.71 -10.61
C SER A 35 -21.27 7.35 -11.82
N ASN A 36 -20.42 8.36 -11.57
CA ASN A 36 -19.69 9.08 -12.61
C ASN A 36 -18.43 8.31 -13.06
N ARG A 37 -18.45 7.83 -14.32
CA ARG A 37 -17.32 7.16 -15.00
C ARG A 37 -15.94 7.81 -14.77
N PRO A 38 -15.74 9.14 -14.95
CA PRO A 38 -14.40 9.73 -14.81
C PRO A 38 -13.88 9.69 -13.38
N LEU A 39 -14.76 9.88 -12.38
CA LEU A 39 -14.36 9.89 -10.98
C LEU A 39 -13.97 8.47 -10.51
N SER A 40 -14.68 7.45 -10.98
CA SER A 40 -14.36 6.04 -10.70
C SER A 40 -13.00 5.63 -11.30
N ILE A 41 -12.65 6.16 -12.47
CA ILE A 41 -11.34 5.96 -13.10
C ILE A 41 -10.22 6.56 -12.24
N VAL A 42 -10.36 7.81 -11.79
CA VAL A 42 -9.34 8.47 -10.95
C VAL A 42 -9.15 7.76 -9.62
N LEU A 43 -10.25 7.37 -8.95
CA LEU A 43 -10.19 6.59 -7.71
C LEU A 43 -9.55 5.20 -7.92
N SER A 44 -9.86 4.54 -9.02
CA SER A 44 -9.23 3.26 -9.37
C SER A 44 -7.74 3.44 -9.65
N LEU A 45 -7.34 4.52 -10.32
CA LEU A 45 -5.93 4.85 -10.57
C LEU A 45 -5.16 5.06 -9.27
N LEU A 46 -5.74 5.82 -8.33
CA LEU A 46 -5.18 6.03 -6.99
C LEU A 46 -5.10 4.73 -6.19
N ALA A 47 -6.12 3.88 -6.28
CA ALA A 47 -6.12 2.58 -5.61
C ALA A 47 -5.02 1.65 -6.15
N TYR A 48 -4.85 1.58 -7.48
CA TYR A 48 -3.77 0.80 -8.07
C TYR A 48 -2.39 1.37 -7.70
N GLY A 49 -2.24 2.70 -7.66
CA GLY A 49 -1.02 3.35 -7.17
C GLY A 49 -0.71 2.96 -5.72
N SER A 50 -1.73 2.97 -4.84
CA SER A 50 -1.62 2.54 -3.44
C SER A 50 -1.24 1.06 -3.32
N LEU A 51 -1.81 0.18 -4.16
CA LEU A 51 -1.46 -1.24 -4.19
C LEU A 51 -0.01 -1.47 -4.61
N ILE A 52 0.47 -0.78 -5.64
CA ILE A 52 1.86 -0.88 -6.11
C ILE A 52 2.83 -0.38 -5.04
N LEU A 53 2.53 0.74 -4.39
CA LEU A 53 3.37 1.28 -3.31
C LEU A 53 3.42 0.32 -2.11
N SER A 54 2.29 -0.30 -1.74
CA SER A 54 2.22 -1.33 -0.70
C SER A 54 3.11 -2.53 -1.03
N GLY A 55 3.02 -3.03 -2.28
CA GLY A 55 3.87 -4.11 -2.77
C GLY A 55 5.35 -3.75 -2.74
N LEU A 56 5.71 -2.51 -3.12
CA LEU A 56 7.09 -2.04 -3.08
C LEU A 56 7.65 -1.98 -1.65
N LEU A 57 6.86 -1.49 -0.69
CA LEU A 57 7.24 -1.48 0.72
C LEU A 57 7.54 -2.90 1.23
N MET A 58 6.79 -3.90 0.77
CA MET A 58 7.01 -5.30 1.13
C MET A 58 8.35 -5.85 0.65
N VAL A 59 8.84 -5.41 -0.52
CA VAL A 59 10.19 -5.77 -1.02
C VAL A 59 11.28 -5.22 -0.12
N ILE A 60 11.10 -4.01 0.42
CA ILE A 60 12.04 -3.39 1.36
C ILE A 60 12.07 -4.17 2.68
N VAL A 61 10.90 -4.60 3.18
CA VAL A 61 10.80 -5.45 4.38
C VAL A 61 11.52 -6.78 4.18
N LEU A 62 11.35 -7.41 3.01
CA LEU A 62 11.97 -8.71 2.71
C LEU A 62 13.50 -8.59 2.50
N GLY A 63 13.95 -7.49 1.88
CA GLY A 63 15.38 -7.21 1.72
C GLY A 63 16.09 -6.89 3.05
N GLY A 64 15.39 -6.24 3.98
CA GLY A 64 15.92 -5.95 5.33
C GLY A 64 15.87 -7.14 6.30
N SER A 65 15.03 -8.15 6.05
CA SER A 65 14.89 -9.33 6.92
C SER A 65 15.91 -10.43 6.64
N SER A 66 16.63 -10.38 5.52
CA SER A 66 17.65 -11.39 5.13
C SER A 66 18.96 -11.33 5.96
N HIS A 67 19.02 -10.48 6.99
CA HIS A 67 20.10 -10.43 7.97
C HIS A 67 19.66 -10.90 9.38
N ALA A 68 18.58 -11.67 9.47
CA ALA A 68 18.14 -12.34 10.70
C ALA A 68 18.71 -13.75 10.81
#